data_AF-A0A177LKF8-F1
#
_entry.id   AF-A0A177LKF8-F1
#
_cell.length_a   1.000
_cell.length_b   1.000
_cell.length_c   1.000
_cell.angle_alpha   90.00
_cell.angle_beta   90.00
_cell.angle_gamma   90.00
#
_symmetry.space_group_name_H-M   'P 1'
#
loop_
_entity.id
_entity.type
_entity.pdbx_description
1 polymer ?
#
loop_
_entity_poly.entity_id
_entity_poly.type
_entity_poly.pdbx_seq_one_letter_code
_entity_poly.pdbx_strand_id
1 'polypeptide(L)' 'MNFIDRNVSVEQAIIILAKNGIQVNEKEAKDILELLYLVAKTYNKSKEKKSSNLKEISNS' A
#
# COMPACT_ATOMS: atom_id res chain seq x y z
N MET A 1 8.15 -8.43 5.85
CA MET A 1 9.01 -7.41 5.17
C MET A 1 9.06 -6.20 6.08
N ASN A 2 10.22 -5.63 6.40
CA ASN A 2 10.26 -4.41 7.22
C ASN A 2 10.04 -3.17 6.33
N PHE A 3 8.79 -2.74 6.23
CA PHE A 3 8.41 -1.47 5.61
C PHE A 3 8.78 -0.35 6.59
N ILE A 4 9.98 0.22 6.44
CA ILE A 4 10.51 1.27 7.32
C ILE A 4 9.98 2.66 6.92
N ASP A 5 9.75 2.90 5.63
CA ASP A 5 9.06 4.10 5.13
C ASP A 5 7.55 3.86 5.04
N ARG A 6 6.84 3.96 6.16
CA ARG A 6 5.38 4.02 6.17
C ARG A 6 4.93 5.45 6.46
N ASN A 7 4.17 6.04 5.53
CA ASN A 7 3.51 7.32 5.74
C ASN A 7 2.34 7.24 6.74
N VAL A 8 1.96 6.03 7.14
CA VAL A 8 0.85 5.75 8.06
C VAL A 8 1.37 4.87 9.20
N SER A 9 1.23 5.35 10.44
CA SER A 9 1.56 4.60 11.65
C SER A 9 0.52 3.52 11.97
N VAL A 10 0.86 2.56 12.84
CA VAL A 10 -0.09 1.53 13.31
C VAL A 10 -1.27 2.19 14.05
N GLU A 11 -1.01 3.20 14.87
CA GLU A 11 -2.04 3.95 15.59
C GLU A 11 -3.00 4.67 14.62
N GLN A 12 -2.47 5.32 13.58
CA GLN A 12 -3.29 5.92 12.55
C GLN A 12 -4.16 4.88 11.83
N ALA A 13 -3.63 3.69 11.55
CA ALA A 13 -4.38 2.60 10.95
C ALA A 13 -5.54 2.14 11.85
N ILE A 14 -5.31 2.00 13.16
CA ILE A 14 -6.36 1.68 14.14
C ILE A 14 -7.47 2.74 14.12
N ILE A 15 -7.11 4.03 14.16
CA ILE A 15 -8.07 5.13 14.14
C ILE A 15 -8.91 5.12 12.85
N ILE A 16 -8.26 4.92 11.70
CA ILE A 16 -8.95 4.87 10.40
C ILE A 16 -9.91 3.69 10.33
N LEU A 17 -9.49 2.50 10.77
CA LEU A 17 -10.33 1.30 10.78
C LEU A 17 -11.52 1.48 11.73
N ALA A 18 -11.30 2.04 12.93
CA ALA A 18 -12.36 2.32 13.89
C ALA A 18 -13.40 3.32 13.35
N LYS A 19 -12.96 4.36 12.63
CA LYS A 19 -13.87 5.30 11.93
C LYS A 19 -14.76 4.63 10.89
N ASN A 20 -14.37 3.46 10.39
CA ASN A 20 -15.13 2.64 9.45
C ASN A 20 -15.86 1.47 10.15
N GLY A 21 -15.98 1.48 11.48
CA GLY A 21 -16.68 0.44 12.24
C GLY A 21 -15.88 -0.86 12.40
N ILE A 22 -14.59 -0.86 12.07
CA ILE A 22 -13.71 -2.02 12.18
C ILE A 22 -12.82 -1.82 13.41
N GLN A 23 -13.14 -2.50 14.51
CA GLN A 23 -12.28 -2.54 15.69
C GLN A 23 -11.18 -3.57 15.51
N VAL A 24 -9.94 -3.17 15.77
CA VAL A 24 -8.76 -4.03 15.67
C VAL A 24 -7.80 -3.74 16.82
N ASN A 25 -7.04 -4.74 17.23
CA ASN A 25 -5.89 -4.56 18.11
C ASN A 25 -4.62 -4.17 17.31
N GLU A 26 -3.53 -3.87 18.03
CA GLU A 26 -2.27 -3.45 17.40
C GLU A 26 -1.69 -4.48 16.45
N LYS A 27 -1.76 -5.77 16.80
CA LYS A 27 -1.25 -6.86 15.96
C LYS A 27 -2.06 -6.95 14.66
N GLU A 28 -3.38 -6.94 14.75
CA GLU A 28 -4.27 -6.97 13.59
C GLU A 28 -4.06 -5.75 12.68
N ALA A 29 -3.96 -4.55 13.26
CA ALA A 29 -3.67 -3.33 12.51
C ALA A 29 -2.33 -3.41 11.78
N LYS A 30 -1.31 -4.00 12.41
CA LYS A 30 0.01 -4.19 11.79
C LYS A 30 -0.06 -5.16 10.60
N ASP A 31 -0.77 -6.28 10.75
CA ASP A 31 -0.94 -7.29 9.71
C ASP A 31 -1.73 -6.72 8.50
N ILE A 32 -2.83 -6.00 8.77
CA ILE A 32 -3.63 -5.31 7.74
C ILE A 32 -2.79 -4.26 7.03
N LEU A 33 -2.08 -3.41 7.77
CA LEU A 33 -1.26 -2.36 7.20
C LEU A 33 -0.15 -2.95 6.31
N GLU A 34 0.48 -4.05 6.72
CA GLU A 34 1.49 -4.76 5.92
C GLU A 34 0.90 -5.29 4.60
N LEU A 35 -0.29 -5.89 4.63
CA LEU A 35 -1.01 -6.34 3.44
C LEU A 35 -1.30 -5.18 2.48
N LEU A 36 -1.82 -4.05 3.00
CA LEU A 36 -2.16 -2.89 2.17
C LEU A 36 -0.92 -2.29 1.49
N TYR A 37 0.21 -2.21 2.18
CA TYR A 37 1.47 -1.77 1.57
C TYR A 37 1.96 -2.74 0.48
N LEU A 38 1.81 -4.05 0.69
CA LEU A 38 2.16 -5.05 -0.32
C LEU A 38 1.31 -4.89 -1.59
N VAL A 39 0.00 -4.70 -1.41
CA VAL A 39 -0.95 -4.45 -2.51
C VAL A 39 -0.56 -3.18 -3.26
N ALA A 40 -0.39 -2.05 -2.55
CA ALA A 40 -0.03 -0.77 -3.15
C ALA A 40 1.29 -0.85 -3.95
N LYS A 41 2.32 -1.51 -3.41
CA LYS A 41 3.60 -1.71 -4.10
C LYS A 41 3.44 -2.56 -5.37
N THR A 42 2.60 -3.59 -5.32
CA THR A 42 2.35 -4.48 -6.46
C THR A 42 1.60 -3.74 -7.58
N TYR A 43 0.60 -2.93 -7.23
CA TYR A 43 -0.13 -2.09 -8.17
C TYR A 43 0.71 -0.93 -8.76
N ASN A 44 1.62 -0.35 -8.00
CA ASN A 44 2.48 0.73 -8.51
C ASN A 44 3.52 0.19 -9.51
N LYS A 45 4.10 -0.99 -9.24
CA LYS A 45 5.03 -1.65 -10.17
C LYS A 45 4.40 -1.99 -11.52
N SER A 46 3.12 -2.35 -11.56
CA SER A 46 2.43 -2.63 -12.83
C SER A 46 2.18 -1.36 -13.66
N LYS A 47 2.06 -0.19 -13.02
CA LYS A 47 1.95 1.11 -13.71
C LYS A 47 3.27 1.61 -14.27
N GLU A 48 4.38 1.44 -13.56
CA GLU A 48 5.73 1.79 -14.06
C GLU A 48 6.13 0.97 -15.29
N LYS A 49 5.82 -0.33 -15.32
CA LYS A 49 6.02 -1.17 -16.51
C LYS A 49 5.15 -0.76 -17.71
N LYS A 50 3.99 -0.15 -17.44
CA LYS A 50 3.06 0.29 -18.50
C LYS A 50 3.49 1.62 -19.11
N SER A 51 4.12 2.51 -18.34
CA SER A 51 4.64 3.79 -18.84
C SER A 51 5.93 3.65 -19.66
N SER A 52 6.78 2.65 -19.36
CA SER A 52 7.95 2.35 -20.19
C SER A 52 7.59 1.78 -21.56
N ASN A 53 6.54 0.94 -21.64
CA ASN A 53 6.07 0.39 -22.93
C ASN A 53 5.41 1.44 -23.85
N LEU A 54 4.82 2.51 -23.33
CA LEU A 54 4.21 3.55 -24.17
C LEU A 54 5.25 4.50 -24.82
N LYS A 55 6.45 4.62 -24.24
CA LYS A 55 7.55 5.38 -24.84
C LYS A 55 8.19 4.67 -26.04
N GLU A 56 8.15 3.34 -26.09
CA GLU A 56 8.66 2.59 -27.25
C GLU A 56 7.72 2.69 -28.46
N ILE A 57 6.40 2.66 -28.25
CA ILE A 57 5.41 2.70 -29.35
C ILE A 57 5.27 4.11 -29.95
N SER A 58 5.69 5.16 -29.23
CA SER A 58 5.62 6.55 -29.73
C SER A 58 6.82 6.95 -30.62
N ASN A 59 7.82 6.07 -30.74
CA ASN A 59 9.05 6.31 -31.51
C ASN A 59 9.29 5.27 -32.64
N SER A 60 8.26 4.54 -33.09
CA SER A 60 8.31 3.67 -34.28
C SER A 60 7.34 4.12 -35.35
#